data_AF-L1LXD2-F1
#
_entry.id   AF-L1LXD2-F1
#
_cell.length_a   1.000
_cell.length_b   1.000
_cell.length_c   1.000
_cell.angle_alpha   90.00
_cell.angle_beta   90.00
_cell.angle_gamma   90.00
#
_symmetry.space_group_name_H-M   'P 1'
#
loop_
_entity.id
_entity.type
_entity.pdbx_description
1 polymer ?
#
loop_
_entity_poly.entity_id
_entity_poly.type
_entity_poly.pdbx_seq_one_letter_code
_entity_poly.pdbx_strand_id
1 'polypeptide(L)'
;MSQGVEFNRLMLDMRAMQAEAMSGSKSVQAPAELGQSSFADMLGQAINKVNDTQQASTQLANAFEIGKSGVDLTDVMIASQKASVSFQALTQVRNKLVQSYQDIMQMPV
;
A
#
# COMPACT_ATOMS: atom_id res chain seq x y z
N MET A 1 40.51 5.23 54.15
CA MET A 1 39.82 3.96 53.86
C MET A 1 38.64 4.15 52.89
N SER A 2 38.74 5.02 51.87
CA SER A 2 37.55 5.43 51.08
C SER A 2 37.70 5.26 49.56
N GLN A 3 38.85 4.83 49.05
CA GLN A 3 39.11 4.70 47.61
C GLN A 3 38.66 3.34 47.01
N GLY A 4 38.45 2.30 47.83
CA GLY A 4 37.99 1.00 47.34
C GLY A 4 36.48 0.93 47.05
N VAL A 5 35.69 1.84 47.62
CA VAL A 5 34.22 1.83 47.52
C VAL A 5 33.75 2.47 46.21
N GLU A 6 34.51 3.44 45.67
CA GLU A 6 34.18 4.11 44.40
C GLU A 6 34.44 3.21 43.18
N PHE A 7 35.50 2.40 43.22
CA PHE A 7 35.78 1.42 42.14
C PHE A 7 34.66 0.39 42.00
N ASN A 8 34.10 -0.07 43.11
CA ASN A 8 32.98 -1.02 43.11
C ASN A 8 31.67 -0.37 42.60
N ARG A 9 31.48 0.94 42.80
CA ARG A 9 30.33 1.68 42.27
C ARG A 9 30.42 1.90 40.77
N LEU A 10 31.61 2.22 40.26
CA LEU A 10 31.83 2.42 38.82
C LEU A 10 31.60 1.12 38.03
N MET A 11 31.98 -0.03 38.60
CA MET A 11 31.75 -1.33 37.97
C MET A 11 30.25 -1.71 37.96
N LEU A 12 29.50 -1.28 38.98
CA LEU A 12 28.05 -1.46 39.04
C LEU A 12 27.34 -0.60 37.98
N ASP A 13 27.80 0.64 37.80
CA ASP A 13 27.28 1.57 36.79
C ASP A 13 27.53 1.08 35.36
N MET A 14 28.74 0.55 35.09
CA MET A 14 29.04 -0.05 33.78
C MET A 14 28.18 -1.28 33.48
N ARG A 15 27.78 -2.06 34.51
CA ARG A 15 26.92 -3.23 34.34
C ARG A 15 25.45 -2.84 34.12
N ALA A 16 24.98 -1.77 34.77
CA ALA A 16 23.64 -1.22 34.54
C ALA A 16 23.51 -0.66 33.11
N MET A 17 24.51 0.08 32.64
CA MET A 17 24.53 0.64 31.29
C MET A 17 24.59 -0.44 30.19
N GLN A 18 25.30 -1.55 30.45
CA GLN A 18 25.29 -2.72 29.56
C GLN A 18 23.94 -3.45 29.54
N ALA A 19 23.22 -3.50 30.66
CA ALA A 19 21.88 -4.09 30.72
C ALA A 19 20.84 -3.24 29.97
N GLU A 20 20.96 -1.91 30.00
CA GLU A 20 20.14 -1.00 29.18
C GLU A 20 20.48 -1.11 27.69
N ALA A 21 21.76 -1.27 27.32
CA ALA A 21 22.16 -1.48 25.93
C ALA A 21 21.66 -2.82 25.36
N MET A 22 21.65 -3.88 26.17
CA MET A 22 21.10 -5.20 25.79
C MET A 22 19.57 -5.21 25.77
N SER A 23 18.91 -4.41 26.62
CA SER A 23 17.45 -4.26 26.60
C SER A 23 16.94 -3.27 25.53
N GLY A 24 17.83 -2.44 24.98
CA GLY A 24 17.58 -1.53 23.85
C GLY A 24 17.60 -2.21 22.48
N SER A 25 18.09 -3.45 22.40
CA SER A 25 17.83 -4.33 21.24
C SER A 25 16.43 -4.92 21.37
N LYS A 26 15.42 -4.04 21.35
CA LYS A 26 14.06 -4.44 21.06
C LYS A 26 14.12 -5.03 19.65
N SER A 27 14.17 -6.37 19.61
CA SER A 27 14.02 -7.18 18.42
C SER A 27 13.12 -6.43 17.46
N VAL A 28 13.69 -6.01 16.33
CA VAL A 28 12.92 -5.49 15.20
C VAL A 28 11.92 -6.58 14.91
N GLN A 29 10.70 -6.40 15.44
CA GLN A 29 9.60 -7.29 15.24
C GLN A 29 9.48 -7.34 13.73
N ALA A 30 9.70 -8.53 13.15
CA ALA A 30 9.43 -8.76 11.74
C ALA A 30 8.06 -8.13 11.46
N PRO A 31 7.92 -7.33 10.38
CA PRO A 31 6.66 -6.67 10.09
C PRO A 31 5.58 -7.74 10.19
N ALA A 32 4.61 -7.52 11.07
CA ALA A 32 3.46 -8.40 11.21
C ALA A 32 2.98 -8.71 9.79
N GLU A 33 2.86 -9.99 9.45
CA GLU A 33 2.36 -10.44 8.16
C GLU A 33 1.06 -9.67 7.91
N LEU A 34 1.16 -8.64 7.08
CA LEU A 34 0.07 -7.75 6.74
C LEU A 34 -0.99 -8.67 6.16
N GLY A 35 -2.06 -8.89 6.94
CA GLY A 35 -3.03 -9.93 6.70
C GLY A 35 -3.48 -9.92 5.25
N GLN A 36 -3.08 -10.95 4.51
CA GLN A 36 -3.87 -11.80 3.62
C GLN A 36 -4.98 -11.15 2.77
N SER A 37 -4.88 -9.87 2.43
CA SER A 37 -5.32 -9.37 1.13
C SER A 37 -4.08 -9.37 0.27
N SER A 38 -3.91 -10.43 -0.51
CA SER A 38 -2.76 -10.53 -1.40
C SER A 38 -2.81 -9.31 -2.31
N PHE A 39 -1.66 -8.74 -2.64
CA PHE A 39 -1.60 -7.64 -3.61
C PHE A 39 -2.37 -8.00 -4.91
N ALA A 40 -2.33 -9.27 -5.31
CA ALA A 40 -3.12 -9.81 -6.42
C ALA A 40 -4.64 -9.65 -6.24
N ASP A 41 -5.16 -9.82 -5.03
CA ASP A 41 -6.58 -9.61 -4.71
C ASP A 41 -6.95 -8.14 -4.86
N MET A 42 -6.10 -7.23 -4.37
CA MET A 42 -6.31 -5.78 -4.51
C MET A 42 -6.26 -5.35 -5.99
N LEU A 43 -5.33 -5.90 -6.77
CA LEU A 43 -5.26 -5.66 -8.21
C LEU A 43 -6.49 -6.20 -8.93
N GLY A 44 -6.93 -7.41 -8.60
CA GLY A 44 -8.16 -8.00 -9.14
C GLY A 44 -9.38 -7.14 -8.85
N GLN A 45 -9.51 -6.65 -7.61
CA GLN A 45 -10.57 -5.71 -7.22
C GLN A 45 -10.48 -4.39 -8.00
N ALA A 46 -9.29 -3.85 -8.22
CA ALA A 46 -9.11 -2.62 -9.00
C ALA A 46 -9.51 -2.80 -10.47
N ILE A 47 -9.17 -3.94 -11.09
CA ILE A 47 -9.59 -4.28 -12.46
C ILE A 47 -11.11 -4.37 -12.53
N ASN A 48 -11.75 -5.07 -11.60
CA ASN A 48 -13.21 -5.18 -11.53
C ASN A 48 -13.85 -3.80 -11.38
N LYS A 49 -13.30 -2.95 -10.51
CA LYS A 49 -13.78 -1.57 -10.31
C LYS A 49 -13.75 -0.75 -11.60
N VAL A 50 -12.69 -0.86 -12.39
CA VAL A 50 -12.59 -0.17 -13.69
C VAL A 50 -13.64 -0.71 -14.65
N ASN A 51 -13.82 -2.03 -14.70
CA ASN A 51 -14.87 -2.65 -15.52
C ASN A 51 -16.27 -2.12 -15.15
N ASP A 52 -16.58 -2.06 -13.85
CA ASP A 52 -17.85 -1.53 -13.35
C ASP A 52 -18.05 -0.07 -13.78
N THR A 53 -17.01 0.77 -13.65
CA THR A 53 -17.11 2.18 -14.08
C THR A 53 -17.31 2.32 -15.59
N GLN A 54 -16.67 1.45 -16.38
CA GLN A 54 -16.84 1.43 -17.83
C GLN A 54 -18.26 1.02 -18.21
N GLN A 55 -18.79 -0.05 -17.60
CA GLN A 55 -20.16 -0.51 -17.83
C GLN A 55 -21.18 0.55 -17.42
N ALA A 56 -20.99 1.21 -16.28
CA ALA A 56 -21.86 2.28 -15.82
C ALA A 56 -21.89 3.44 -16.83
N SER A 57 -20.73 3.86 -17.36
CA SER A 57 -20.66 4.88 -18.41
C SER A 57 -21.41 4.46 -19.67
N THR A 58 -21.26 3.20 -20.10
CA THR A 58 -21.96 2.68 -21.29
C THR A 58 -23.46 2.60 -21.07
N GLN A 59 -23.92 2.20 -19.88
CA GLN A 59 -25.35 2.17 -19.55
C GLN A 59 -25.95 3.57 -19.54
N LEU A 60 -25.26 4.55 -18.97
CA LEU A 60 -25.71 5.95 -18.97
C LEU A 60 -25.75 6.51 -20.41
N ALA A 61 -24.75 6.21 -21.23
CA ALA A 61 -24.74 6.61 -22.64
C ALA A 61 -25.95 6.04 -23.39
N ASN A 62 -26.21 4.74 -23.27
CA ASN A 62 -27.37 4.10 -23.89
C ASN A 62 -28.69 4.70 -23.35
N ALA A 63 -28.79 4.92 -22.03
CA ALA A 63 -29.98 5.50 -21.42
C ALA A 63 -30.27 6.92 -21.94
N PHE A 64 -29.22 7.71 -22.18
CA PHE A 64 -29.32 9.02 -22.78
C PHE A 64 -29.74 8.93 -24.26
N GLU A 65 -29.13 8.03 -25.04
CA GLU A 65 -29.45 7.83 -26.47
C GLU A 65 -30.92 7.43 -26.70
N ILE A 66 -31.49 6.61 -25.81
CA ILE A 66 -32.91 6.22 -25.88
C ILE A 66 -33.87 7.25 -25.26
N GLY A 67 -33.36 8.37 -24.74
CA GLY A 67 -34.17 9.45 -24.15
C GLY A 67 -34.79 9.09 -22.79
N LYS A 68 -34.16 8.22 -22.01
CA LYS A 68 -34.65 7.83 -20.68
C LYS A 68 -34.69 9.04 -19.76
N SER A 69 -35.85 9.34 -19.18
CA SER A 69 -36.00 10.47 -18.25
C SER A 69 -35.11 10.29 -17.02
N GLY A 70 -34.43 11.38 -16.62
CA GLY A 70 -33.56 11.40 -15.45
C GLY A 70 -32.09 11.04 -15.70
N VAL A 71 -31.66 10.91 -16.96
CA VAL A 71 -30.24 10.83 -17.33
C VAL A 71 -29.88 12.04 -18.19
N ASP A 72 -29.01 12.90 -17.67
CA ASP A 72 -28.50 14.07 -18.40
C ASP A 72 -27.23 13.70 -19.18
N LEU A 73 -26.96 14.41 -20.28
CA LEU A 73 -25.68 14.32 -21.01
C LEU A 73 -24.49 14.54 -20.06
N THR A 74 -24.67 15.44 -19.09
CA THR A 74 -23.67 15.74 -18.06
C THR A 74 -23.31 14.51 -17.23
N ASP A 75 -24.28 13.67 -16.88
CA ASP A 75 -24.05 12.42 -16.14
C ASP A 75 -23.25 11.42 -16.97
N VAL A 76 -23.56 11.30 -18.26
CA VAL A 76 -22.81 10.45 -19.20
C VAL A 76 -21.35 10.91 -19.29
N MET A 77 -21.14 12.22 -19.43
CA MET A 77 -19.80 12.81 -19.51
C MET A 77 -19.00 12.56 -18.22
N ILE A 78 -19.61 12.79 -17.05
CA ILE A 78 -18.94 12.55 -15.76
C ILE A 78 -18.59 11.07 -15.61
N ALA A 79 -19.50 10.16 -15.94
CA ALA A 79 -19.25 8.72 -15.87
C ALA A 79 -18.11 8.28 -16.81
N SER A 80 -18.09 8.81 -18.03
CA SER A 80 -17.03 8.56 -19.02
C SER A 80 -15.67 9.08 -18.54
N GLN A 81 -15.64 10.28 -17.96
CA GLN A 81 -14.41 10.86 -17.41
C GLN A 81 -13.90 10.03 -16.21
N LYS A 82 -14.81 9.55 -15.36
CA LYS A 82 -14.48 8.70 -14.21
C LYS A 82 -13.89 7.36 -14.64
N ALA A 83 -14.48 6.71 -15.65
CA ALA A 83 -13.96 5.47 -16.22
C ALA A 83 -12.54 5.69 -16.79
N SER A 84 -12.36 6.78 -17.53
CA SER A 84 -11.07 7.16 -18.15
C SER A 84 -9.96 7.36 -17.11
N VAL A 85 -10.22 8.14 -16.06
CA VAL A 85 -9.24 8.38 -14.97
C VAL A 85 -8.94 7.09 -14.20
N SER A 86 -9.96 6.27 -13.94
CA SER A 86 -9.79 4.98 -13.24
C SER A 86 -8.92 4.02 -14.05
N PHE A 87 -9.12 3.95 -15.37
CA PHE A 87 -8.30 3.15 -16.27
C PHE A 87 -6.84 3.62 -16.33
N GLN A 88 -6.61 4.93 -16.37
CA GLN A 88 -5.27 5.51 -16.33
C GLN A 88 -4.55 5.11 -15.03
N ALA A 89 -5.23 5.23 -13.88
CA ALA A 89 -4.67 4.83 -12.60
C ALA A 89 -4.31 3.34 -12.59
N LEU A 90 -5.19 2.46 -13.09
CA LEU A 90 -4.92 1.03 -13.19
C LEU A 90 -3.71 0.71 -14.09
N THR A 91 -3.56 1.43 -15.21
CA THR A 91 -2.41 1.25 -16.11
C THR A 91 -1.10 1.57 -15.40
N GLN A 92 -1.07 2.61 -14.56
CA GLN A 92 0.11 2.94 -13.76
C GLN A 92 0.45 1.84 -12.76
N VAL A 93 -0.56 1.29 -12.08
CA VAL A 93 -0.38 0.16 -11.15
C VAL A 93 0.16 -1.06 -11.90
N ARG A 94 -0.43 -1.42 -13.05
CA ARG A 94 0.06 -2.51 -13.90
C ARG A 94 1.53 -2.32 -14.27
N ASN A 95 1.90 -1.12 -14.73
CA ASN A 95 3.27 -0.84 -15.14
C ASN A 95 4.24 -0.94 -13.96
N LYS A 96 3.86 -0.42 -12.79
CA LYS A 96 4.68 -0.54 -11.56
C LYS A 96 4.89 -2.00 -11.16
N LEU A 97 3.90 -2.86 -11.31
CA LEU A 97 4.04 -4.27 -10.99
C LEU A 97 4.97 -5.02 -11.93
N VAL A 98 4.80 -4.78 -13.23
CA VAL A 98 5.66 -5.36 -14.24
C VAL A 98 7.10 -4.89 -14.01
N GLN A 99 7.31 -3.65 -13.59
CA GLN A 99 8.62 -3.14 -13.20
C GLN A 99 9.16 -3.85 -11.95
N SER A 100 8.39 -3.92 -10.85
CA SER A 100 8.84 -4.56 -9.62
C SER A 100 9.18 -6.04 -9.80
N TYR A 101 8.44 -6.76 -10.66
CA TYR A 101 8.78 -8.14 -11.02
C TYR A 101 10.11 -8.22 -11.78
N GLN A 102 10.33 -7.32 -12.75
CA GLN A 102 11.61 -7.23 -13.46
C GLN A 102 12.77 -6.87 -12.53
N ASP A 103 12.55 -5.96 -11.57
CA ASP A 103 13.57 -5.54 -10.61
C ASP A 103 13.99 -6.70 -9.69
N ILE A 104 13.04 -7.53 -9.24
CA ILE A 104 13.33 -8.76 -8.47
C ILE A 104 14.15 -9.76 -9.30
N MET A 105 13.85 -9.91 -10.59
CA MET A 105 14.63 -10.78 -11.48
C MET A 105 16.05 -10.27 -11.74
N GLN A 106 16.26 -8.96 -11.69
CA GLN A 106 17.55 -8.33 -11.95
C GLN A 106 18.40 -8.15 -10.68
N MET A 107 17.86 -8.42 -9.50
CA MET A 107 18.65 -8.45 -8.27
C MET A 107 19.67 -9.60 -8.36
N PRO A 108 20.98 -9.30 -8.35
CA PRO A 108 21.99 -10.35 -8.23
C PRO A 108 21.83 -11.01 -6.84
N VAL A 109 21.80 -12.34 -6.84
CA VAL A 109 21.89 -13.15 -5.61
C VAL A 109 23.26 -13.04 -4.97
#